data_AF-A0A327M8Y6-F1
#
_entry.id   AF-A0A327M8Y6-F1
#
_cell.length_a   1.000
_cell.length_b   1.000
_cell.length_c   1.000
_cell.angle_alpha   90.00
_cell.angle_beta   90.00
_cell.angle_gamma   90.00
#
_symmetry.space_group_name_H-M   'P 1'
#
loop_
_entity.id
_entity.type
_entity.pdbx_description
1 polymer ?
#
loop_
_entity_poly.entity_id
_entity_poly.type
_entity_poly.pdbx_seq_one_letter_code
_entity_poly.pdbx_strand_id
1 'polypeptide(L)'
;MSRHSVRCGDLADEGDPEEEWLVAGFASAAAALDYARRFVRAQIEDLRREAASPEELAAMYRRWGEYAETPGFDREAWVAHCIANPATRRQDTDYAALEPGP
;
A
#
# COMPACT_ATOMS: atom_id res chain seq x y z
N MET A 1 16.85 19.63 -2.74
CA MET A 1 16.65 18.49 -1.81
C MET A 1 15.76 17.50 -2.53
N SER A 2 16.18 16.25 -2.70
CA SER A 2 15.34 15.23 -3.35
C SER A 2 14.09 15.03 -2.52
N ARG A 3 12.90 15.28 -3.09
CA ARG A 3 11.63 15.01 -2.41
C ARG A 3 11.41 13.50 -2.45
N HIS A 4 11.01 12.92 -1.31
CA HIS A 4 10.73 11.48 -1.26
C HIS A 4 9.42 11.17 -1.99
N SER A 5 9.33 9.98 -2.57
CA SER A 5 8.18 9.51 -3.33
C SER A 5 7.81 8.08 -2.98
N VAL A 6 6.57 7.72 -3.32
CA VAL A 6 6.03 6.37 -3.29
C VAL A 6 5.50 6.07 -4.69
N ARG A 7 5.90 4.93 -5.22
CA ARG A 7 5.38 4.39 -6.48
C ARG A 7 4.22 3.48 -6.16
N CYS A 8 3.07 3.71 -6.77
CA CYS A 8 1.87 2.91 -6.62
C CYS A 8 1.45 2.38 -8.00
N GLY A 9 0.68 1.31 -8.01
CA GLY A 9 0.22 0.65 -9.22
C GLY A 9 -0.65 -0.55 -8.88
N ASP A 10 -1.31 -1.10 -9.90
CA ASP A 10 -2.02 -2.38 -9.78
C ASP A 10 -1.04 -3.55 -9.90
N LEU A 11 -1.18 -4.57 -9.04
CA LEU A 11 -0.33 -5.76 -9.12
C LEU A 11 -0.51 -6.54 -10.44
N ALA A 12 -1.66 -6.38 -11.11
CA ALA A 12 -1.90 -6.99 -12.42
C ALA A 12 -1.00 -6.40 -13.52
N ASP A 13 -0.60 -5.14 -13.36
CA ASP A 13 0.14 -4.34 -14.35
C ASP A 13 1.49 -3.86 -13.78
N GLU A 14 2.03 -4.58 -12.79
CA GLU A 14 3.30 -4.24 -12.15
C GLU A 14 4.44 -4.13 -13.17
N GLY A 15 5.06 -2.95 -13.25
CA GLY A 15 6.10 -2.63 -14.21
C GLY A 15 5.61 -2.00 -15.52
N ASP A 16 4.31 -1.79 -15.70
CA ASP A 16 3.76 -0.93 -16.75
C ASP A 16 3.80 0.55 -16.31
N PRO A 17 4.63 1.41 -16.93
CA PRO A 17 4.72 2.81 -16.54
C PRO A 17 3.46 3.64 -16.80
N GLU A 18 2.52 3.15 -17.63
CA GLU A 18 1.26 3.85 -17.92
C GLU A 18 0.21 3.60 -16.83
N GLU A 19 0.28 2.46 -16.14
CA GLU A 19 -0.60 2.07 -15.04
C GLU A 19 0.01 2.37 -13.65
N GLU A 20 1.29 2.73 -13.60
CA GLU A 20 1.97 3.19 -12.38
C GLU A 20 1.83 4.70 -12.16
N TRP A 21 1.62 5.11 -10.91
CA TRP A 21 1.65 6.53 -10.52
C TRP A 21 2.63 6.80 -9.38
N LEU A 22 3.10 8.05 -9.32
CA LEU A 22 4.03 8.51 -8.30
C LEU A 22 3.35 9.53 -7.38
N VAL A 23 3.32 9.19 -6.10
CA VAL A 23 3.01 10.16 -5.04
C VAL A 23 4.32 10.77 -4.58
N ALA A 24 4.56 12.03 -4.92
CA ALA A 24 5.83 12.72 -4.64
C ALA A 24 5.61 13.92 -3.72
N GLY A 25 6.64 14.29 -2.94
CA GLY A 25 6.58 15.46 -2.07
C GLY A 25 6.64 15.17 -0.58
N PHE A 26 6.85 13.90 -0.20
CA PHE A 26 6.99 13.54 1.21
C PHE A 26 8.20 14.23 1.85
N ALA A 27 7.97 14.77 3.05
CA ALA A 27 8.97 15.51 3.82
C ALA A 27 10.15 14.63 4.30
N SER A 28 9.97 13.31 4.34
CA SER A 28 11.00 12.35 4.74
C SER A 28 10.72 10.95 4.19
N ALA A 29 11.75 10.09 4.19
CA ALA A 29 11.59 8.66 3.88
C ALA A 29 10.62 7.96 4.85
N ALA A 30 10.61 8.37 6.12
CA ALA A 30 9.68 7.82 7.11
C ALA A 30 8.22 8.15 6.79
N ALA A 31 7.95 9.36 6.28
CA ALA A 31 6.61 9.76 5.85
C ALA A 31 6.15 8.97 4.62
N ALA A 32 7.05 8.78 3.63
CA ALA A 32 6.77 7.95 2.46
C ALA A 32 6.49 6.49 2.85
N LEU A 33 7.25 5.95 3.81
CA LEU A 33 7.06 4.59 4.32
C LEU A 33 5.72 4.43 5.09
N ASP A 34 5.34 5.41 5.91
CA ASP A 34 4.04 5.38 6.61
C ASP A 34 2.88 5.44 5.61
N TYR A 35 2.98 6.28 4.59
CA TYR A 35 2.02 6.29 3.48
C TYR A 35 1.92 4.93 2.80
N ALA A 36 3.04 4.35 2.36
CA ALA A 36 3.06 3.07 1.65
C ALA A 36 2.46 1.92 2.50
N ARG A 37 2.73 1.92 3.81
CA ARG A 37 2.15 0.94 4.75
C ARG A 37 0.64 1.06 4.86
N ARG A 38 0.12 2.29 5.02
CA ARG A 38 -1.33 2.53 5.14
C ARG A 38 -2.06 2.28 3.83
N PHE A 39 -1.44 2.61 2.70
CA PHE A 39 -1.95 2.35 1.36
C PHE A 39 -2.17 0.84 1.15
N VAL A 40 -1.12 0.03 1.32
CA VAL A 40 -1.23 -1.44 1.21
C VAL A 40 -2.22 -2.00 2.22
N ARG A 41 -2.23 -1.48 3.46
CA ARG A 41 -3.17 -1.96 4.48
C ARG A 41 -4.62 -1.66 4.11
N ALA A 42 -4.91 -0.49 3.54
CA ALA A 42 -6.26 -0.16 3.08
C ALA A 42 -6.74 -1.17 2.03
N GLN A 43 -5.89 -1.50 1.06
CA GLN A 43 -6.21 -2.49 0.03
C GLN A 43 -6.50 -3.88 0.61
N ILE A 44 -5.67 -4.34 1.56
CA ILE A 44 -5.90 -5.62 2.24
C ILE A 44 -7.22 -5.61 3.01
N GLU A 45 -7.56 -4.52 3.71
CA GLU A 45 -8.80 -4.46 4.49
C GLU A 45 -10.06 -4.29 3.64
N ASP A 46 -9.97 -3.68 2.46
CA ASP A 46 -11.08 -3.63 1.52
C ASP A 46 -11.35 -5.02 0.92
N LEU A 47 -10.31 -5.73 0.46
CA LEU A 47 -10.42 -7.11 -0.04
C LEU A 47 -10.83 -8.11 1.05
N ARG A 48 -10.46 -7.87 2.33
CA ARG A 48 -10.82 -8.76 3.45
C ARG A 48 -12.33 -8.93 3.59
N ARG A 49 -13.12 -7.94 3.21
CA ARG A 49 -14.59 -8.02 3.30
C ARG A 49 -15.19 -9.07 2.36
N GLU A 50 -14.45 -9.44 1.33
CA GLU A 50 -14.87 -10.37 0.29
C GLU A 50 -14.20 -11.75 0.42
N ALA A 51 -13.02 -11.82 1.05
CA ALA A 51 -12.28 -13.06 1.23
C ALA A 51 -12.89 -13.95 2.34
N ALA A 52 -13.02 -15.25 2.08
CA ALA A 52 -13.47 -16.24 3.06
C ALA A 52 -12.33 -16.80 3.93
N SER A 53 -11.06 -16.64 3.52
CA SER A 53 -9.90 -17.07 4.30
C SER A 53 -8.66 -16.19 4.09
N PRO A 54 -7.64 -16.28 4.97
CA PRO A 54 -6.36 -15.58 4.79
C PRO A 54 -5.64 -15.96 3.47
N GLU A 55 -5.73 -17.23 3.07
CA GLU A 55 -5.12 -17.71 1.81
C GLU A 55 -5.83 -17.13 0.60
N GLU A 56 -7.17 -17.06 0.65
CA GLU A 56 -7.95 -16.40 -0.39
C GLU A 56 -7.62 -14.91 -0.44
N LEU A 57 -7.57 -14.21 0.70
CA LEU A 57 -7.19 -12.80 0.77
C LEU A 57 -5.82 -12.54 0.13
N ALA A 58 -4.83 -13.40 0.41
CA ALA A 58 -3.51 -13.31 -0.21
C ALA A 58 -3.55 -13.53 -1.74
N ALA A 59 -4.47 -14.38 -2.24
CA ALA A 59 -4.66 -14.60 -3.67
C ALA A 59 -5.41 -13.44 -4.34
N MET A 60 -6.43 -12.90 -3.68
CA MET A 60 -7.18 -11.72 -4.14
C MET A 60 -6.25 -10.52 -4.27
N TYR A 61 -5.45 -10.23 -3.24
CA TYR A 61 -4.50 -9.12 -3.26
C TYR A 61 -3.49 -9.26 -4.40
N ARG A 62 -2.93 -10.46 -4.63
CA ARG A 62 -2.00 -10.69 -5.75
C ARG A 62 -2.62 -10.55 -7.14
N ARG A 63 -3.95 -10.58 -7.23
CA ARG A 63 -4.66 -10.54 -8.52
C ARG A 63 -5.31 -9.18 -8.80
N TRP A 64 -5.75 -8.48 -7.75
CA TRP A 64 -6.58 -7.28 -7.85
C TRP A 64 -6.16 -6.16 -6.89
N GLY A 65 -5.12 -6.39 -6.09
CA GLY A 65 -4.65 -5.39 -5.13
C GLY A 65 -3.72 -4.37 -5.78
N GLU A 66 -3.75 -3.17 -5.24
CA GLU A 66 -2.76 -2.14 -5.56
C GLU A 66 -1.53 -2.29 -4.63
N TYR A 67 -0.34 -2.05 -5.16
CA TYR A 67 0.90 -2.02 -4.40
C TYR A 67 1.39 -0.59 -4.14
N ALA A 68 2.29 -0.49 -3.16
CA ALA A 68 3.11 0.69 -2.94
C ALA A 68 4.57 0.27 -2.76
N GLU A 69 5.48 1.09 -3.27
CA GLU A 69 6.92 0.89 -3.16
C GLU A 69 7.64 2.19 -2.82
N THR A 70 8.59 2.08 -1.91
CA THR A 70 9.47 3.18 -1.50
C THR A 70 10.73 2.59 -0.86
N PRO A 71 11.89 3.28 -0.90
CA PRO A 71 13.13 2.72 -0.37
C PRO A 71 12.99 2.22 1.08
N GLY A 72 13.37 0.95 1.31
CA GLY A 72 13.31 0.31 2.62
C GLY A 72 11.94 -0.27 3.00
N PHE A 73 10.95 -0.27 2.09
CA PHE A 73 9.68 -0.93 2.32
C PHE A 73 9.70 -2.38 1.83
N ASP A 74 9.58 -3.33 2.77
CA ASP A 74 9.33 -4.74 2.46
C ASP A 74 7.82 -4.97 2.34
N ARG A 75 7.31 -4.86 1.12
CA ARG A 75 5.89 -5.00 0.80
C ARG A 75 5.36 -6.39 1.17
N GLU A 76 6.08 -7.44 0.78
CA GLU A 76 5.61 -8.83 0.97
C GLU A 76 5.49 -9.18 2.45
N ALA A 77 6.48 -8.81 3.26
CA ALA A 77 6.40 -9.00 4.71
C ALA A 77 5.26 -8.17 5.33
N TRP A 78 5.03 -6.96 4.83
CA TRP A 78 3.96 -6.11 5.32
C TRP A 78 2.56 -6.61 4.96
N VAL A 79 2.37 -7.14 3.74
CA VAL A 79 1.13 -7.78 3.30
C VAL A 79 0.80 -8.96 4.20
N ALA A 80 1.77 -9.85 4.44
CA ALA A 80 1.60 -10.99 5.34
C ALA A 80 1.21 -10.53 6.77
N HIS A 81 1.85 -9.47 7.27
CA HIS A 81 1.49 -8.87 8.55
C HIS A 81 0.04 -8.36 8.57
N CYS A 82 -0.39 -7.62 7.55
CA CYS A 82 -1.74 -7.07 7.46
C CYS A 82 -2.79 -8.18 7.41
N ILE A 83 -2.58 -9.22 6.60
CA ILE A 83 -3.49 -10.37 6.52
C ILE A 83 -3.69 -11.01 7.90
N ALA A 84 -2.60 -11.21 8.65
CA ALA A 84 -2.62 -11.80 9.99
C ALA A 84 -3.14 -10.85 11.09
N ASN A 85 -3.06 -9.53 10.88
CA ASN A 85 -3.38 -8.52 11.89
C ASN A 85 -4.35 -7.48 11.32
N PRO A 86 -5.68 -7.75 11.38
CA PRO A 86 -6.69 -6.83 10.89
C PRO A 86 -6.54 -5.42 11.48
N ALA A 87 -6.78 -4.40 10.65
CA ALA A 87 -6.84 -3.02 11.15
C ALA A 87 -7.95 -2.85 12.19
N THR A 88 -7.68 -2.10 13.25
CA THR A 88 -8.68 -1.83 14.31
C THR A 88 -9.06 -0.36 14.41
N ARG A 89 -8.34 0.52 13.70
CA ARG A 89 -8.56 1.97 13.72
C ARG A 89 -8.47 2.52 12.31
N ARG A 90 -9.31 3.53 12.01
CA ARG A 90 -9.30 4.23 10.71
C ARG A 90 -7.92 4.74 10.31
N GLN A 91 -7.16 5.28 11.27
CA GLN A 91 -5.82 5.81 11.03
C GLN A 91 -4.81 4.77 10.48
N ASP A 92 -5.09 3.48 10.64
CA ASP A 92 -4.21 2.41 10.13
C ASP A 92 -4.36 2.21 8.61
N THR A 93 -5.43 2.73 8.01
CA THR A 93 -5.75 2.64 6.58
C THR A 93 -5.92 4.01 5.91
N ASP A 94 -5.97 5.10 6.69
CA ASP A 94 -6.15 6.46 6.17
C ASP A 94 -4.82 7.00 5.60
N TYR A 95 -4.46 6.50 4.41
CA TYR A 95 -3.27 6.94 3.67
C TYR A 95 -3.46 8.31 3.01
N ALA A 96 -4.70 8.64 2.61
CA ALA A 96 -5.04 9.93 1.99
C ALA A 96 -4.74 11.12 2.92
N ALA A 97 -4.91 10.94 4.24
CA ALA A 97 -4.50 11.93 5.23
C ALA A 97 -2.98 12.21 5.27
N LEU A 98 -2.17 11.36 4.64
CA LEU A 98 -0.72 11.49 4.55
C LEU A 98 -0.23 11.94 3.16
N GLU A 99 -1.13 12.13 2.19
CA GLU A 99 -0.73 12.62 0.87
C GLU A 99 -0.04 13.98 1.02
N PRO A 100 1.15 14.16 0.43
CA PRO A 100 1.79 15.45 0.40
C PRO A 100 0.88 16.41 -0.36
N GLY A 101 0.56 17.55 0.27
CA GLY A 101 -0.26 18.57 -0.35
C GLY A 101 0.34 19.09 -1.67
N PRO A 102 -0.49 19.76 -2.50
CA PRO A 102 -0.05 20.33 -3.79
C PRO A 102 1.11 21.32 -3.65
#